data_AF-A0A1I1DCM9-F1
#
_entry.id   AF-A0A1I1DCM9-F1
#
_cell.length_a   1.000
_cell.length_b   1.000
_cell.length_c   1.000
_cell.angle_alpha   90.00
_cell.angle_beta   90.00
_cell.angle_gamma   90.00
#
_symmetry.space_group_name_H-M   'P 1'
#
loop_
_entity.id
_entity.type
_entity.pdbx_description
1 polymer ?
#
loop_
_entity_poly.entity_id
_entity_poly.type
_entity_poly.pdbx_seq_one_letter_code
_entity_poly.pdbx_strand_id
1 'polypeptide(L)'
;MEPRILLLVFSLVLLPVKSVAEGTAVRLYAPVALIETGLMTHILPRFSLKTRVKVDLVEAPGQAEIVLGTDGRPVFEGAGQVWHMALGADPSANAKSLADWLTSDVGRRTVTAFTPEGGAPFTIPEMQEAEAAAPDVDGDAAVGKVVSREKCTRCHAVDVESRMAGIGSTPSFSVLRNLSDWQYRFSAFYAINPHPAFTIVDDVTPPFEISRPSPISPIRMTLQEVEAIVAYVAEMEAADLGAPLYQRHQ
;
A
#
# COMPACT_ATOMS: atom_id res chain seq x y z
N MET A 1 -43.71 68.57 29.35
CA MET A 1 -43.62 68.35 27.90
C MET A 1 -42.44 67.44 27.68
N GLU A 2 -42.68 66.14 27.51
CA GLU A 2 -41.61 65.17 27.19
C GLU A 2 -41.02 65.47 25.79
N PRO A 3 -39.80 65.00 25.52
CA PRO A 3 -39.76 63.82 24.68
C PRO A 3 -38.82 62.71 25.18
N ARG A 4 -39.42 61.52 25.14
CA ARG A 4 -38.88 60.16 25.15
C ARG A 4 -37.67 59.97 24.25
N ILE A 5 -36.63 59.28 24.74
CA ILE A 5 -35.75 58.46 23.90
C ILE A 5 -35.71 57.04 24.49
N LEU A 6 -36.17 56.11 23.67
CA LEU A 6 -36.22 54.67 23.86
C LEU A 6 -34.85 54.10 24.28
N LEU A 7 -34.80 53.39 25.40
CA LEU A 7 -33.75 52.41 25.69
C LEU A 7 -34.31 51.01 25.40
N LEU A 8 -34.07 50.53 24.18
CA LEU A 8 -34.27 49.13 23.79
C LEU A 8 -33.16 48.30 24.46
N VAL A 9 -33.47 47.70 25.62
CA VAL A 9 -32.61 46.70 26.24
C VAL A 9 -32.78 45.39 25.47
N PHE A 10 -31.80 45.11 24.60
CA PHE A 10 -31.70 43.86 23.87
C PHE A 10 -31.24 42.77 24.84
N SER A 11 -32.17 42.16 25.57
CA SER A 11 -31.92 41.00 26.42
C SER A 11 -31.69 39.77 25.53
N LEU A 12 -30.44 39.60 25.07
CA LEU A 12 -29.98 38.40 24.39
C LEU A 12 -29.95 37.25 25.41
N VAL A 13 -31.07 36.52 25.51
CA VAL A 13 -31.15 35.26 26.26
C VAL A 13 -30.28 34.23 25.53
N LEU A 14 -29.01 34.14 25.93
CA LEU A 14 -28.10 33.07 25.57
C LEU A 14 -28.61 31.78 26.23
N LEU A 15 -29.52 31.09 25.54
CA LEU A 15 -29.79 29.68 25.83
C LEU A 15 -28.47 28.90 25.61
N PRO A 16 -28.04 28.06 26.56
CA PRO A 16 -26.92 27.18 26.32
C PRO A 16 -27.36 26.19 25.24
N VAL A 17 -26.89 26.42 24.01
CA VAL A 17 -26.88 25.38 22.97
C VAL A 17 -25.99 24.28 23.52
N LYS A 18 -26.60 23.20 24.02
CA LYS A 18 -25.87 21.97 24.26
C LYS A 18 -25.38 21.49 22.91
N SER A 19 -24.11 21.73 22.58
CA SER A 19 -23.46 21.07 21.46
C SER A 19 -23.35 19.59 21.83
N VAL A 20 -24.31 18.78 21.37
CA VAL A 20 -24.19 17.32 21.38
C VAL A 20 -23.19 16.97 20.28
N ALA A 21 -21.95 16.76 20.67
CA ALA A 21 -21.00 15.93 19.95
C ALA A 21 -20.53 14.84 20.91
N GLU A 22 -21.47 14.07 21.46
CA GLU A 22 -21.15 12.75 22.01
C GLU A 22 -20.94 11.82 20.82
N GLY A 23 -19.68 11.64 20.43
CA GLY A 23 -19.31 10.69 19.38
C GLY A 23 -19.84 9.30 19.76
N THR A 24 -20.71 8.75 18.92
CA THR A 24 -21.25 7.40 19.09
C THR A 24 -20.11 6.40 19.25
N ALA A 25 -20.24 5.50 20.22
CA ALA A 25 -19.27 4.44 20.46
C ALA A 25 -19.16 3.53 19.23
N VAL A 26 -17.95 3.07 18.94
CA VAL A 26 -17.70 2.11 17.86
C VAL A 26 -18.21 0.75 18.31
N ARG A 27 -19.12 0.15 17.54
CA ARG A 27 -19.59 -1.22 17.79
C ARG A 27 -18.65 -2.22 17.16
N LEU A 28 -17.95 -3.00 17.97
CA LEU A 28 -16.99 -4.01 17.56
C LEU A 28 -17.54 -5.39 17.89
N TYR A 29 -17.58 -6.29 16.90
CA TYR A 29 -17.80 -7.70 17.16
C TYR A 29 -16.47 -8.44 17.21
N ALA A 30 -16.31 -9.29 18.22
CA ALA A 30 -15.22 -10.26 18.33
C ALA A 30 -15.80 -11.61 18.80
N PRO A 31 -15.41 -12.76 18.22
CA PRO A 31 -15.86 -14.06 18.68
C PRO A 31 -15.46 -14.33 20.13
N VAL A 32 -16.27 -15.12 20.83
CA VAL A 32 -16.05 -15.48 22.24
C VAL A 32 -14.65 -16.04 22.46
N ALA A 33 -14.18 -16.92 21.57
CA ALA A 33 -12.83 -17.49 21.63
C ALA A 33 -11.71 -16.42 21.63
N LEU A 34 -11.92 -15.28 20.98
CA LEU A 34 -10.99 -14.15 20.99
C LEU A 34 -11.17 -13.29 22.25
N ILE A 35 -12.41 -13.05 22.68
CA ILE A 35 -12.70 -12.28 23.90
C ILE A 35 -12.10 -12.95 25.13
N GLU A 36 -12.25 -14.28 25.24
CA GLU A 36 -11.74 -15.09 26.35
C GLU A 36 -10.22 -15.07 26.48
N THR A 37 -9.48 -14.74 25.42
CA THR A 37 -8.03 -14.54 25.52
C THR A 37 -7.63 -13.35 26.40
N GLY A 38 -8.56 -12.42 26.66
CA GLY A 38 -8.29 -11.15 27.34
C GLY A 38 -7.71 -10.06 26.44
N LEU A 39 -7.45 -10.33 25.15
CA LEU A 39 -6.86 -9.35 24.24
C LEU A 39 -7.71 -8.08 24.13
N MET A 40 -9.04 -8.20 24.05
CA MET A 40 -9.94 -7.03 23.94
C MET A 40 -9.82 -6.12 25.17
N THR A 41 -9.78 -6.71 26.36
CA THR A 41 -9.56 -6.00 27.63
C THR A 41 -8.20 -5.31 27.66
N HIS A 42 -7.19 -5.87 26.98
CA HIS A 42 -5.87 -5.26 26.87
C HIS A 42 -5.85 -4.07 25.89
N ILE A 43 -6.38 -4.23 24.67
CA ILE A 43 -6.16 -3.25 23.59
C ILE A 43 -7.15 -2.08 23.60
N LEU A 44 -8.43 -2.32 23.93
CA LEU A 44 -9.48 -1.30 23.78
C LEU A 44 -9.27 -0.10 24.72
N PRO A 45 -8.92 -0.27 26.01
CA PRO A 45 -8.65 0.88 26.88
C PRO A 45 -7.48 1.74 26.40
N ARG A 46 -6.46 1.13 25.80
CA ARG A 46 -5.26 1.83 25.30
C ARG A 46 -5.57 2.65 24.06
N PHE A 47 -6.39 2.12 23.16
CA PHE A 47 -6.95 2.89 22.05
C PHE A 47 -7.77 4.07 22.58
N SER A 48 -8.77 3.79 23.43
CA SER A 48 -9.69 4.81 23.95
C SER A 48 -8.99 5.92 24.73
N LEU A 49 -7.91 5.61 25.47
CA LEU A 49 -7.15 6.60 26.21
C LEU A 49 -6.52 7.67 25.29
N LYS A 50 -6.01 7.25 24.13
CA LYS A 50 -5.34 8.16 23.19
C LYS A 50 -6.33 8.90 22.28
N THR A 51 -7.40 8.22 21.85
CA THR A 51 -8.32 8.75 20.85
C THR A 51 -9.59 9.38 21.45
N ARG A 52 -9.88 9.11 22.73
CA ARG A 52 -11.16 9.42 23.41
C ARG A 52 -12.39 8.78 22.76
N VAL A 53 -12.18 7.80 21.88
CA VAL A 53 -13.25 7.04 21.23
C VAL A 53 -13.60 5.84 22.10
N LYS A 54 -14.88 5.70 22.46
CA LYS A 54 -15.39 4.50 23.14
C LYS A 54 -15.62 3.37 22.15
N VAL A 55 -15.38 2.15 22.58
CA VAL A 55 -15.61 0.93 21.80
C VAL A 55 -16.48 0.00 22.63
N ASP A 56 -17.63 -0.37 22.08
CA ASP A 56 -18.57 -1.30 22.70
C ASP A 56 -18.49 -2.64 21.98
N LEU A 57 -18.29 -3.72 22.75
CA LEU A 57 -18.37 -5.07 22.21
C LEU A 57 -19.83 -5.47 22.03
N VAL A 58 -20.19 -5.90 20.83
CA VAL A 58 -21.54 -6.36 20.50
C VAL A 58 -21.56 -7.88 20.29
N GLU A 59 -22.72 -8.49 20.56
CA GLU A 59 -22.88 -9.95 20.55
C GLU A 59 -23.03 -10.54 19.14
N ALA A 60 -23.49 -9.75 18.18
CA ALA A 60 -23.76 -10.22 16.82
C ALA A 60 -23.01 -9.38 15.76
N PRO A 61 -22.41 -10.02 14.73
CA PRO A 61 -21.70 -9.30 13.67
C PRO A 61 -22.56 -8.23 12.96
N GLY A 62 -23.85 -8.50 12.75
CA GLY A 62 -24.78 -7.57 12.09
C GLY A 62 -25.08 -6.29 12.88
N GLN A 63 -24.67 -6.21 14.14
CA GLN A 63 -24.77 -5.00 14.98
C GLN A 63 -23.48 -4.18 14.99
N ALA A 64 -22.40 -4.70 14.41
CA ALA A 64 -21.08 -4.12 14.48
C ALA A 64 -20.75 -3.25 13.26
N GLU A 65 -19.90 -2.26 13.46
CA GLU A 65 -19.23 -1.51 12.39
C GLU A 65 -17.89 -2.12 12.03
N ILE A 66 -17.30 -2.88 12.95
CA ILE A 66 -16.07 -3.64 12.78
C ILE A 66 -16.32 -5.08 13.24
N VAL A 67 -15.94 -6.05 12.42
CA VAL A 67 -16.03 -7.48 12.71
C VAL A 67 -14.62 -8.06 12.71
N LEU A 68 -14.20 -8.63 13.84
CA LEU A 68 -13.02 -9.48 13.89
C LEU A 68 -13.44 -10.93 13.61
N GLY A 69 -12.75 -11.61 12.71
CA GLY A 69 -13.12 -12.97 12.29
C GLY A 69 -12.14 -13.54 11.27
N THR A 70 -12.65 -14.21 10.26
CA THR A 70 -11.86 -14.83 9.18
C THR A 70 -11.84 -14.00 7.89
N ASP A 71 -12.71 -12.99 7.78
CA ASP A 71 -12.87 -12.18 6.58
C ASP A 71 -12.30 -10.77 6.74
N GLY A 72 -11.83 -10.20 5.64
CA GLY A 72 -11.31 -8.83 5.59
C GLY A 72 -9.79 -8.75 5.63
N ARG A 73 -9.24 -7.73 6.30
CA ARG A 73 -7.79 -7.49 6.35
C ARG A 73 -7.15 -8.23 7.53
N PRO A 74 -6.08 -9.02 7.35
CA PRO A 74 -5.38 -9.66 8.47
C PRO A 74 -4.77 -8.61 9.40
N VAL A 75 -4.98 -8.77 10.71
CA VAL A 75 -4.53 -7.79 11.72
C VAL A 75 -3.57 -8.37 12.77
N PHE A 76 -3.78 -9.61 13.20
CA PHE A 76 -2.92 -10.31 14.16
C PHE A 76 -3.19 -11.82 14.10
N GLU A 77 -2.25 -12.63 14.56
CA GLU A 77 -2.36 -14.08 14.70
C GLU A 77 -2.30 -14.47 16.18
N GLY A 78 -3.15 -15.40 16.59
CA GLY A 78 -3.21 -15.91 17.95
C GLY A 78 -4.49 -16.69 18.21
N ALA A 79 -4.56 -17.40 19.34
CA ALA A 79 -5.67 -18.32 19.64
C ALA A 79 -5.94 -19.36 18.53
N GLY A 80 -4.87 -19.80 17.85
CA GLY A 80 -4.93 -20.85 16.83
C GLY A 80 -5.36 -20.42 15.43
N GLN A 81 -5.50 -19.11 15.16
CA GLN A 81 -5.84 -18.62 13.82
C GLN A 81 -5.31 -17.21 13.53
N VAL A 82 -5.33 -16.83 12.26
CA VAL A 82 -5.18 -15.44 11.82
C VAL A 82 -6.52 -14.72 11.94
N TRP A 83 -6.53 -13.61 12.66
CA TRP A 83 -7.69 -12.76 12.82
C TRP A 83 -7.69 -11.66 11.75
N HIS A 84 -8.81 -11.57 11.04
CA HIS A 84 -9.07 -10.58 10.02
C HIS A 84 -10.09 -9.57 10.55
N MET A 85 -9.99 -8.35 10.03
CA MET A 85 -10.87 -7.24 10.36
C MET A 85 -11.64 -6.83 9.10
N ALA A 86 -12.96 -6.96 9.16
CA ALA A 86 -13.89 -6.44 8.17
C ALA A 86 -14.58 -5.18 8.69
N LEU A 87 -14.72 -4.18 7.82
CA LEU A 87 -15.49 -2.97 8.08
C LEU A 87 -16.88 -3.10 7.46
N GLY A 88 -17.90 -2.55 8.12
CA GLY A 88 -19.23 -2.40 7.53
C GLY A 88 -19.22 -1.51 6.27
N ALA A 89 -20.30 -1.55 5.49
CA ALA A 89 -20.38 -0.84 4.20
C ALA A 89 -20.19 0.69 4.31
N ASP A 90 -20.65 1.30 5.41
CA ASP A 90 -20.44 2.71 5.71
C ASP A 90 -19.96 2.87 7.17
N PRO A 91 -18.66 2.66 7.43
CA PRO A 91 -18.13 2.68 8.78
C PRO A 91 -17.94 4.13 9.23
N SER A 92 -18.27 4.42 10.50
CA SER A 92 -18.06 5.76 11.07
C SER A 92 -16.59 6.17 11.05
N ALA A 93 -16.32 7.48 11.16
CA ALA A 93 -14.95 7.99 11.30
C ALA A 93 -14.23 7.37 12.51
N ASN A 94 -14.96 7.11 13.60
CA ASN A 94 -14.44 6.44 14.78
C ASN A 94 -14.06 4.98 14.50
N ALA A 95 -14.89 4.25 13.74
CA ALA A 95 -14.59 2.88 13.32
C ALA A 95 -13.35 2.82 12.41
N LYS A 96 -13.23 3.75 11.44
CA LYS A 96 -12.03 3.89 10.61
C LYS A 96 -10.79 4.17 11.47
N SER A 97 -10.90 5.05 12.47
CA SER A 97 -9.80 5.35 13.38
C SER A 97 -9.34 4.13 14.20
N LEU A 98 -10.25 3.27 14.64
CA LEU A 98 -9.88 2.01 15.32
C LEU A 98 -9.20 1.03 14.35
N ALA A 99 -9.71 0.91 13.13
CA ALA A 99 -9.10 0.07 12.09
C ALA A 99 -7.68 0.52 11.72
N ASP A 100 -7.49 1.83 11.53
CA ASP A 100 -6.18 2.42 11.26
C ASP A 100 -5.23 2.19 12.43
N TRP A 101 -5.71 2.36 13.66
CA TRP A 101 -4.91 2.13 14.85
C TRP A 101 -4.46 0.67 14.96
N LEU A 102 -5.36 -0.30 14.78
CA LEU A 102 -5.04 -1.74 14.84
C LEU A 102 -3.98 -2.16 13.82
N THR A 103 -3.92 -1.48 12.67
CA THR A 103 -2.96 -1.78 11.61
C THR A 103 -1.68 -0.95 11.68
N SER A 104 -1.62 0.07 12.54
CA SER A 104 -0.45 0.92 12.79
C SER A 104 0.63 0.24 13.65
N ASP A 105 1.85 0.76 13.63
CA ASP A 105 2.96 0.29 14.50
C ASP A 105 2.59 0.26 15.98
N VAL A 106 1.84 1.27 16.44
CA VAL A 106 1.43 1.38 17.85
C VAL A 106 0.43 0.28 18.20
N GLY A 107 -0.59 0.07 17.35
CA GLY A 107 -1.57 -0.99 17.56
C GLY A 107 -0.92 -2.37 17.49
N ARG A 108 -0.11 -2.62 16.47
CA ARG A 108 0.64 -3.88 16.29
C ARG A 108 1.51 -4.21 17.51
N ARG A 109 2.32 -3.26 17.97
CA ARG A 109 3.15 -3.45 19.18
C ARG A 109 2.31 -3.68 20.43
N THR A 110 1.14 -3.04 20.53
CA THR A 110 0.24 -3.24 21.67
C THR A 110 -0.34 -4.65 21.68
N VAL A 111 -0.72 -5.18 20.51
CA VAL A 111 -1.19 -6.55 20.37
C VAL A 111 -0.08 -7.55 20.69
N THR A 112 1.12 -7.39 20.12
CA THR A 112 2.23 -8.33 20.34
C THR A 112 2.84 -8.26 21.74
N ALA A 113 2.62 -7.17 22.47
CA ALA A 113 3.01 -7.05 23.87
C ALA A 113 2.08 -7.82 24.82
N PHE A 114 0.92 -8.29 24.33
CA PHE A 114 -0.02 -9.08 25.12
C PHE A 114 0.30 -10.57 25.03
N THR A 115 0.39 -11.22 26.20
CA THR A 115 0.48 -12.67 26.32
C THR A 115 -0.74 -13.17 27.09
N PRO A 116 -1.62 -13.99 26.48
CA PRO A 116 -2.75 -14.58 27.16
C PRO A 116 -2.32 -15.46 28.33
N GLU A 117 -3.13 -15.55 29.39
CA GLU A 117 -2.90 -16.50 30.47
C GLU A 117 -3.03 -17.94 29.93
N GLY A 118 -1.92 -18.69 29.96
CA GLY A 118 -1.88 -20.08 29.48
C GLY A 118 -1.89 -20.26 27.96
N GLY A 119 -1.75 -19.18 27.17
CA GLY A 119 -1.74 -19.22 25.71
C GLY A 119 -0.42 -18.73 25.08
N ALA A 120 -0.24 -19.00 23.79
CA ALA A 120 0.84 -18.42 23.00
C ALA A 120 0.64 -16.91 22.83
N PRO A 121 1.72 -16.11 22.75
CA PRO A 121 1.63 -14.67 22.50
C PRO A 121 1.01 -14.39 21.12
N PHE A 122 0.33 -13.25 21.00
CA PHE A 122 -0.14 -12.79 19.69
C PHE A 122 1.03 -12.29 18.86
N THR A 123 1.01 -12.58 17.56
CA THR A 123 2.01 -12.12 16.60
C THR A 123 1.33 -11.28 15.51
N ILE A 124 2.15 -10.57 14.75
CA ILE A 124 1.68 -9.96 13.51
C ILE A 124 1.77 -11.06 12.45
N PRO A 125 0.68 -11.36 11.73
CA PRO A 125 0.72 -12.35 10.68
C PRO A 125 1.83 -11.92 9.73
N GLU A 126 2.69 -12.87 9.39
CA GLU A 126 3.61 -12.68 8.29
C GLU A 126 2.72 -12.38 7.10
N MET A 127 2.66 -11.10 6.75
CA MET A 127 2.22 -10.71 5.43
C MET A 127 3.35 -11.25 4.59
N GLN A 128 3.25 -12.53 4.21
CA GLN A 128 3.79 -12.94 2.94
C GLN A 128 3.24 -11.88 2.01
N GLU A 129 4.10 -10.93 1.64
CA GLU A 129 4.14 -10.49 0.26
C GLU A 129 3.86 -11.77 -0.47
N ALA A 130 2.64 -11.87 -1.00
CA ALA A 130 2.35 -12.88 -1.99
C ALA A 130 3.54 -12.71 -2.90
N GLU A 131 4.46 -13.68 -2.84
CA GLU A 131 5.47 -13.88 -3.84
C GLU A 131 4.58 -13.92 -5.07
N ALA A 132 4.50 -12.79 -5.75
CA ALA A 132 3.57 -12.58 -6.83
C ALA A 132 4.00 -13.69 -7.76
N ALA A 133 3.21 -14.76 -7.81
CA ALA A 133 3.56 -15.99 -8.49
C ALA A 133 4.12 -15.50 -9.81
N ALA A 134 5.43 -15.74 -10.02
CA ALA A 134 6.19 -15.03 -11.04
C ALA A 134 5.31 -15.03 -12.28
N PRO A 135 4.78 -13.86 -12.67
CA PRO A 135 3.74 -13.82 -13.69
C PRO A 135 4.33 -14.53 -14.88
N ASP A 136 3.68 -15.56 -15.40
CA ASP A 136 4.24 -16.51 -16.36
C ASP A 136 5.00 -15.74 -17.45
N VAL A 137 6.33 -15.65 -17.31
CA VAL A 137 7.15 -14.85 -18.21
C VAL A 137 7.60 -15.82 -19.28
N ASP A 138 6.90 -15.79 -20.42
CA ASP A 138 7.06 -16.74 -21.53
C ASP A 138 8.39 -16.54 -22.32
N GLY A 139 9.28 -15.66 -21.84
CA GLY A 139 10.52 -15.28 -22.51
C GLY A 139 11.75 -16.08 -22.06
N ASP A 140 12.75 -16.21 -22.94
CA ASP A 140 14.05 -16.81 -22.61
C ASP A 140 14.97 -15.77 -21.92
N ALA A 141 15.25 -15.97 -20.63
CA ALA A 141 16.10 -15.08 -19.83
C ALA A 141 17.55 -14.97 -20.34
N ALA A 142 18.11 -16.03 -20.93
CA ALA A 142 19.46 -15.99 -21.50
C ALA A 142 19.49 -15.11 -22.76
N VAL A 143 18.46 -15.21 -23.60
CA VAL A 143 18.27 -14.28 -24.73
C VAL A 143 18.08 -12.86 -24.22
N GLY A 144 17.24 -12.68 -23.20
CA GLY A 144 16.96 -11.39 -22.58
C GLY A 144 18.21 -10.66 -22.09
N LYS A 145 19.15 -11.40 -21.48
CA LYS A 145 20.43 -10.86 -21.05
C LYS A 145 21.27 -10.35 -22.23
N VAL A 146 21.35 -11.11 -23.31
CA VAL A 146 22.09 -10.73 -24.53
C VAL A 146 21.49 -9.48 -25.15
N VAL A 147 20.17 -9.46 -25.35
CA VAL A 147 19.43 -8.32 -25.90
C VAL A 147 19.61 -7.08 -25.04
N SER A 148 19.49 -7.21 -23.71
CA SER A 148 19.67 -6.10 -22.75
C SER A 148 21.09 -5.51 -22.85
N ARG A 149 22.11 -6.35 -22.94
CA ARG A 149 23.50 -5.92 -23.11
C ARG A 149 23.72 -5.14 -24.40
N GLU A 150 23.16 -5.64 -25.51
CA GLU A 150 23.32 -5.03 -26.82
C GLU A 150 22.56 -3.68 -26.93
N LYS A 151 21.32 -3.65 -26.44
CA LYS A 151 20.38 -2.58 -26.75
C LYS A 151 20.24 -1.53 -25.64
N CYS A 152 20.46 -1.88 -24.38
CA CYS A 152 20.14 -1.02 -23.23
C CYS A 152 21.35 -0.40 -22.53
N THR A 153 22.56 -0.95 -22.73
CA THR A 153 23.79 -0.55 -22.00
C THR A 153 24.28 0.87 -22.28
N ARG A 154 23.81 1.49 -23.37
CA ARG A 154 24.06 2.90 -23.67
C ARG A 154 23.48 3.83 -22.60
N CYS A 155 22.42 3.40 -21.90
CA CYS A 155 21.73 4.20 -20.88
C CYS A 155 21.72 3.49 -19.53
N HIS A 156 21.49 2.19 -19.46
CA HIS A 156 21.35 1.47 -18.20
C HIS A 156 22.56 0.58 -17.91
N ALA A 157 22.95 0.47 -16.64
CA ALA A 157 23.68 -0.70 -16.17
C ALA A 157 22.71 -1.89 -16.11
N VAL A 158 22.98 -2.96 -16.86
CA VAL A 158 22.07 -4.11 -17.03
C VAL A 158 22.48 -5.33 -16.20
N ASP A 159 23.71 -5.32 -15.68
CA ASP A 159 24.29 -6.34 -14.80
C ASP A 159 25.57 -5.80 -14.12
N VAL A 160 26.21 -6.65 -13.31
CA VAL A 160 27.45 -6.31 -12.59
C VAL A 160 28.62 -5.99 -13.53
N GLU A 161 28.71 -6.66 -14.68
CA GLU A 161 29.80 -6.43 -15.65
C GLU A 161 29.65 -5.09 -16.35
N SER A 162 28.41 -4.65 -16.57
CA SER A 162 28.04 -3.35 -17.15
C SER A 162 27.81 -2.26 -16.10
N ARG A 163 28.25 -2.45 -14.84
CA ARG A 163 28.09 -1.45 -13.76
C ARG A 163 28.68 -0.08 -14.08
N MET A 164 29.69 -0.03 -14.96
CA MET A 164 30.34 1.20 -15.40
C MET A 164 29.78 1.74 -16.72
N ALA A 165 28.82 1.02 -17.33
CA ALA A 165 28.08 1.46 -18.51
C ALA A 165 26.89 2.35 -18.10
N GLY A 166 26.18 2.85 -19.11
CA GLY A 166 25.01 3.68 -18.92
C GLY A 166 25.32 5.14 -18.57
N ILE A 167 24.28 5.85 -18.16
CA ILE A 167 24.32 7.26 -17.77
C ILE A 167 24.01 7.32 -16.28
N GLY A 168 24.80 8.05 -15.49
CA GLY A 168 24.64 8.09 -14.03
C GLY A 168 23.29 8.61 -13.53
N SER A 169 22.48 9.23 -14.39
CA SER A 169 21.13 9.73 -14.08
C SER A 169 20.02 8.72 -14.35
N THR A 170 20.31 7.58 -14.98
CA THR A 170 19.32 6.52 -15.27
C THR A 170 19.54 5.33 -14.33
N PRO A 171 18.48 4.81 -13.69
CA PRO A 171 18.60 3.71 -12.73
C PRO A 171 19.09 2.42 -13.40
N SER A 172 19.85 1.59 -12.70
CA SER A 172 20.23 0.25 -13.19
C SER A 172 19.02 -0.69 -13.27
N PHE A 173 19.16 -1.80 -14.00
CA PHE A 173 18.13 -2.84 -14.04
C PHE A 173 17.83 -3.40 -12.65
N SER A 174 18.85 -3.65 -11.83
CA SER A 174 18.69 -4.15 -10.46
C SER A 174 17.94 -3.17 -9.55
N VAL A 175 18.12 -1.86 -9.74
CA VAL A 175 17.34 -0.83 -9.04
C VAL A 175 15.89 -0.83 -9.50
N LEU A 176 15.65 -0.88 -10.82
CA LEU A 176 14.31 -0.95 -11.38
C LEU A 176 13.56 -2.23 -10.98
N ARG A 177 14.28 -3.34 -10.82
CA ARG A 177 13.74 -4.64 -10.38
C ARG A 177 13.19 -4.62 -8.95
N ASN A 178 13.66 -3.69 -8.12
CA ASN A 178 13.18 -3.51 -6.75
C ASN A 178 11.85 -2.70 -6.67
N LEU A 179 11.34 -2.20 -7.80
CA LEU A 179 10.10 -1.43 -7.82
C LEU A 179 8.88 -2.36 -7.84
N SER A 180 7.81 -2.03 -7.13
CA SER A 180 6.59 -2.85 -7.11
C SER A 180 5.92 -3.00 -8.47
N ASP A 181 6.11 -2.03 -9.37
CA ASP A 181 5.60 -2.01 -10.75
C ASP A 181 6.67 -2.37 -11.80
N TRP A 182 7.78 -3.01 -11.40
CA TRP A 182 8.91 -3.32 -12.29
C TRP A 182 8.45 -4.03 -13.58
N GLN A 183 7.56 -5.01 -13.46
CA GLN A 183 7.15 -5.81 -14.60
C GLN A 183 6.37 -4.96 -15.63
N TYR A 184 5.50 -4.06 -15.18
CA TYR A 184 4.83 -3.11 -16.07
C TYR A 184 5.85 -2.20 -16.76
N ARG A 185 6.83 -1.69 -16.02
CA ARG A 185 7.88 -0.82 -16.58
C ARG A 185 8.69 -1.55 -17.64
N PHE A 186 9.08 -2.81 -17.42
CA PHE A 186 9.86 -3.59 -18.38
C PHE A 186 9.04 -4.17 -19.54
N SER A 187 7.74 -4.43 -19.36
CA SER A 187 6.87 -4.90 -20.45
C SER A 187 6.39 -3.78 -21.37
N ALA A 188 6.30 -2.55 -20.86
CA ALA A 188 5.77 -1.40 -21.58
C ALA A 188 6.79 -0.25 -21.76
N PHE A 189 8.08 -0.48 -21.52
CA PHE A 189 9.07 0.61 -21.53
C PHE A 189 9.05 1.40 -22.85
N TYR A 190 8.84 0.74 -24.00
CA TYR A 190 8.78 1.37 -25.32
C TYR A 190 7.64 2.40 -25.46
N ALA A 191 6.65 2.38 -24.56
CA ALA A 191 5.56 3.34 -24.46
C ALA A 191 5.74 4.35 -23.30
N ILE A 192 6.75 4.18 -22.45
CA ILE A 192 7.00 5.00 -21.25
C ILE A 192 8.22 5.91 -21.48
N ASN A 193 8.02 7.21 -21.28
CA ASN A 193 9.09 8.20 -21.41
C ASN A 193 10.33 7.82 -20.57
N PRO A 194 11.55 7.94 -21.13
CA PRO A 194 11.87 8.63 -22.38
C PRO A 194 11.88 7.75 -23.65
N HIS A 195 11.63 6.44 -23.55
CA HIS A 195 11.90 5.47 -24.61
C HIS A 195 11.10 5.61 -25.92
N PRO A 196 9.83 6.09 -25.95
CA PRO A 196 9.09 6.26 -27.20
C PRO A 196 9.77 7.18 -28.20
N ALA A 197 10.70 8.03 -27.77
CA ALA A 197 11.44 8.92 -28.65
C ALA A 197 12.54 8.20 -29.47
N PHE A 198 12.93 6.98 -29.08
CA PHE A 198 14.08 6.30 -29.68
C PHE A 198 13.99 4.76 -29.71
N THR A 199 12.83 4.21 -29.37
CA THR A 199 12.58 2.77 -29.43
C THR A 199 11.53 2.47 -30.50
N ILE A 200 11.78 1.44 -31.30
CA ILE A 200 10.78 0.83 -32.19
C ILE A 200 10.70 -0.65 -31.81
N VAL A 201 9.49 -1.11 -31.49
CA VAL A 201 9.16 -2.52 -31.40
C VAL A 201 8.45 -2.93 -32.68
N ASP A 202 9.04 -3.89 -33.39
CA ASP A 202 8.54 -4.39 -34.68
C ASP A 202 7.10 -4.88 -34.54
N ASP A 203 6.26 -4.53 -35.51
CA ASP A 203 4.82 -4.82 -35.57
C ASP A 203 3.96 -4.31 -34.40
N VAL A 204 4.55 -3.58 -33.44
CA VAL A 204 3.86 -3.05 -32.25
C VAL A 204 3.81 -1.53 -32.24
N THR A 205 4.95 -0.87 -32.47
CA THR A 205 5.03 0.60 -32.48
C THR A 205 5.08 1.15 -33.89
N PRO A 206 4.44 2.31 -34.17
CA PRO A 206 4.57 2.96 -35.47
C PRO A 206 6.02 3.46 -35.69
N PRO A 207 6.46 3.64 -36.95
CA PRO A 207 7.72 4.29 -37.24
C PRO A 207 7.70 5.76 -36.80
N PHE A 208 8.87 6.35 -36.56
CA PHE A 208 8.97 7.78 -36.25
C PHE A 208 8.43 8.64 -37.39
N GLU A 209 7.68 9.68 -37.04
CA GLU A 209 7.24 10.69 -38.01
C GLU A 209 8.44 11.42 -38.61
N ILE A 210 8.37 11.75 -39.90
CA ILE A 210 9.43 12.50 -40.60
C ILE A 210 9.68 13.86 -39.93
N SER A 211 8.63 14.48 -39.40
CA SER A 211 8.67 15.76 -38.67
C SER A 211 9.26 15.66 -37.27
N ARG A 212 9.41 14.44 -36.72
CA ARG A 212 9.90 14.17 -35.37
C ARG A 212 10.77 12.90 -35.38
N PRO A 213 11.95 12.94 -36.02
CA PRO A 213 12.86 11.80 -36.03
C PRO A 213 13.41 11.53 -34.63
N SER A 214 13.93 10.32 -34.43
CA SER A 214 14.59 9.98 -33.17
C SER A 214 15.82 10.87 -32.92
N PRO A 215 16.03 11.36 -31.68
CA PRO A 215 17.18 12.22 -31.35
C PRO A 215 18.51 11.44 -31.28
N ILE A 216 18.47 10.11 -31.31
CA ILE A 216 19.63 9.22 -31.27
C ILE A 216 19.45 8.07 -32.27
N SER A 217 20.49 7.27 -32.50
CA SER A 217 20.33 6.01 -33.25
C SER A 217 19.28 5.13 -32.57
N PRO A 218 18.18 4.78 -33.26
CA PRO A 218 17.07 4.04 -32.66
C PRO A 218 17.48 2.66 -32.16
N ILE A 219 16.88 2.27 -31.05
CA ILE A 219 16.86 0.89 -30.60
C ILE A 219 15.68 0.21 -31.30
N ARG A 220 15.95 -0.87 -32.03
CA ARG A 220 14.93 -1.70 -32.67
C ARG A 220 14.94 -3.09 -32.06
N MET A 221 13.77 -3.64 -31.81
CA MET A 221 13.61 -5.01 -31.31
C MET A 221 12.23 -5.57 -31.64
N THR A 222 12.08 -6.88 -31.53
CA THR A 222 10.80 -7.58 -31.65
C THR A 222 10.07 -7.63 -30.32
N LEU A 223 8.78 -7.98 -30.33
CA LEU A 223 8.03 -8.22 -29.10
C LEU A 223 8.61 -9.41 -28.30
N GLN A 224 9.10 -10.45 -28.97
CA GLN A 224 9.75 -11.59 -28.33
C GLN A 224 11.04 -11.18 -27.61
N GLU A 225 11.81 -10.24 -28.16
CA GLU A 225 12.98 -9.67 -27.47
C GLU A 225 12.57 -8.86 -26.23
N VAL A 226 11.42 -8.17 -26.25
CA VAL A 226 10.87 -7.49 -25.06
C VAL A 226 10.51 -8.52 -23.98
N GLU A 227 9.80 -9.58 -24.34
CA GLU A 227 9.42 -10.67 -23.43
C GLU A 227 10.66 -11.34 -22.83
N ALA A 228 11.70 -11.58 -23.63
CA ALA A 228 12.98 -12.10 -23.17
C ALA A 228 13.66 -11.15 -22.16
N ILE A 229 13.67 -9.83 -22.40
CA ILE A 229 14.19 -8.83 -21.44
C ILE A 229 13.41 -8.91 -20.12
N VAL A 230 12.08 -9.02 -20.16
CA VAL A 230 11.26 -9.15 -18.95
C VAL A 230 11.64 -10.43 -18.18
N ALA A 231 11.86 -11.55 -18.89
CA ALA A 231 12.27 -12.82 -18.27
C ALA A 231 13.63 -12.71 -17.58
N TYR A 232 14.61 -12.09 -18.25
CA TYR A 232 15.92 -11.84 -17.67
C TYR A 232 15.86 -11.01 -16.39
N VAL A 233 15.03 -9.97 -16.38
CA VAL A 233 14.86 -9.10 -15.22
C VAL A 233 14.09 -9.80 -14.10
N ALA A 234 13.16 -10.69 -14.42
CA ALA A 234 12.43 -11.48 -13.42
C ALA A 234 13.37 -12.32 -12.55
N GLU A 235 14.38 -12.94 -13.17
CA GLU A 235 15.40 -13.78 -12.52
C GLU A 235 16.53 -12.98 -11.85
N MET A 236 16.59 -11.67 -12.08
CA MET A 236 17.64 -10.81 -11.52
C MET A 236 17.43 -10.55 -10.03
N GLU A 237 18.52 -10.57 -9.26
CA GLU A 237 18.53 -10.10 -7.88
C GLU A 237 18.27 -8.58 -7.83
N ALA A 238 17.24 -8.17 -7.09
CA ALA A 238 16.94 -6.77 -6.87
C ALA A 238 18.06 -6.08 -6.08
N ALA A 239 18.35 -4.82 -6.39
CA ALA A 239 19.31 -4.06 -5.61
C ALA A 239 18.81 -3.85 -4.18
N ASP A 240 19.66 -4.12 -3.18
CA ASP A 240 19.42 -3.72 -1.80
C ASP A 240 19.58 -2.20 -1.68
N LEU A 241 18.46 -1.52 -1.44
CA LEU A 241 18.39 -0.06 -1.27
C LEU A 241 18.13 0.34 0.19
N GLY A 242 18.15 -0.62 1.12
CA GLY A 242 17.76 -0.41 2.51
C GLY A 242 16.24 -0.34 2.68
N ALA A 243 15.73 0.71 3.33
CA ALA A 243 14.29 0.85 3.59
C ALA A 243 13.46 0.97 2.29
N PRO A 244 12.18 0.53 2.28
CA PRO A 244 11.33 0.59 1.09
C PRO A 244 11.26 1.99 0.48
N LEU A 245 11.46 2.09 -0.83
CA LEU A 245 11.33 3.36 -1.55
C LEU A 245 9.86 3.75 -1.65
N TYR A 246 9.44 4.81 -0.94
CA TYR A 246 8.13 5.42 -1.14
C TYR A 246 8.09 6.18 -2.47
N GLN A 247 7.48 5.59 -3.50
CA GLN A 247 7.22 6.30 -4.75
C GLN A 247 5.96 7.14 -4.61
N ARG A 248 6.09 8.47 -4.80
CA ARG A 248 4.94 9.33 -5.06
C ARG A 248 4.51 9.08 -6.50
N HIS A 249 3.33 8.50 -6.69
CA HIS A 249 2.65 8.52 -7.99
C HIS A 249 2.44 9.99 -8.38
N GLN A 250 3.06 10.42 -9.49
CA GLN A 250 2.78 11.69 -10.17
C GLN A 250 2.04 11.38 -11.46
#